data_AF-X1KQE1-F1
#
_entry.id   AF-X1KQE1-F1
#
_cell.length_a   1.000
_cell.length_b   1.000
_cell.length_c   1.000
_cell.angle_alpha   90.00
_cell.angle_beta   90.00
_cell.angle_gamma   90.00
#
_symmetry.space_group_name_H-M   'P 1'
#
loop_
_entity.id
_entity.type
_entity.pdbx_description
1 polymer ?
#
loop_
_entity_poly.entity_id
_entity_poly.type
_entity_poly.pdbx_seq_one_letter_code
_entity_poly.pdbx_strand_id
1 'polypeptide(L)'
;LSQQASQQEVDTIIVTGDADTMQLVSPRVKVLYHKPGKTFSDTMLYDEAAVSQKYGVGPEHITDFKSLVGDASDNIPGVPGIGGKTAVKLIQQFGTVEEIYTHLDEVTPPRIQTLLRENEDMARQSKKLATIVTRTPVTLNLDDCHVSQYDRKQVADFFRELEFFSLLPKLPGTEAEAAGLPSVQVKAEPPQGDYRIVATTEALDGLLNRLLAAGSFAFDTETTGLNPMSAQLVGISLTPAPGEAYYIPVGHAILDEVTQLPLEQVISRLKPLLEDAKVAKLAHNGKYDMMVLAECGVAVNNLTFDTMIAAYLLGEKSLGLKALAFSKLGIEMTP
;
A
#
# COMPACT_ATOMS: atom_id res chain seq x y z
N LEU A 1 -30.08 -1.08 7.47
CA LEU A 1 -29.60 0.29 7.27
C LEU A 1 -29.98 0.85 5.91
N SER A 2 -29.60 0.23 4.78
CA SER A 2 -29.95 0.73 3.43
C SER A 2 -31.46 0.97 3.22
N GLN A 3 -32.33 0.05 3.67
CA GLN A 3 -33.79 0.28 3.63
C GLN A 3 -34.24 1.51 4.45
N GLN A 4 -33.65 1.74 5.62
CA GLN A 4 -33.98 2.90 6.46
C GLN A 4 -33.48 4.20 5.83
N ALA A 5 -32.32 4.17 5.15
CA ALA A 5 -31.79 5.29 4.38
C ALA A 5 -32.69 5.62 3.18
N SER A 6 -33.15 4.62 2.43
CA SER A 6 -34.10 4.83 1.32
C SER A 6 -35.42 5.45 1.77
N GLN A 7 -35.93 5.09 2.96
CA GLN A 7 -37.12 5.72 3.55
C GLN A 7 -36.91 7.20 3.91
N GLN A 8 -35.66 7.60 4.13
CA GLN A 8 -35.24 8.99 4.35
C GLN A 8 -34.74 9.65 3.05
N GLU A 9 -35.03 9.06 1.89
CA GLU A 9 -34.66 9.55 0.56
C GLU A 9 -33.14 9.69 0.30
N VAL A 10 -32.33 8.93 1.04
CA VAL A 10 -30.87 8.92 0.89
C VAL A 10 -30.43 7.81 -0.06
N ASP A 11 -29.66 8.19 -1.08
CA ASP A 11 -29.02 7.23 -1.97
C ASP A 11 -27.88 6.52 -1.25
N THR A 12 -27.88 5.19 -1.29
CA THR A 12 -26.98 4.34 -0.53
C THR A 12 -26.09 3.51 -1.46
N ILE A 13 -24.79 3.47 -1.15
CA ILE A 13 -23.83 2.54 -1.76
C ILE A 13 -23.37 1.54 -0.69
N ILE A 14 -23.68 0.27 -0.89
CA ILE A 14 -23.18 -0.82 -0.05
C ILE A 14 -21.81 -1.25 -0.59
N VAL A 15 -20.74 -1.08 0.18
CA VAL A 15 -19.38 -1.49 -0.21
C VAL A 15 -19.08 -2.85 0.43
N THR A 16 -18.91 -3.90 -0.37
CA THR A 16 -18.74 -5.25 0.16
C THR A 16 -18.11 -6.21 -0.85
N GLY A 17 -17.37 -7.21 -0.34
CA GLY A 17 -16.88 -8.36 -1.11
C GLY A 17 -17.88 -9.52 -1.18
N ASP A 18 -19.06 -9.37 -0.58
CA ASP A 18 -20.11 -10.40 -0.52
C ASP A 18 -21.25 -10.15 -1.54
N ALA A 19 -21.49 -11.16 -2.38
CA ALA A 19 -22.49 -11.13 -3.44
C ALA A 19 -23.94 -11.27 -2.93
N ASP A 20 -24.17 -11.73 -1.70
CA ASP A 20 -25.53 -11.84 -1.14
C ASP A 20 -26.25 -10.50 -1.09
N THR A 21 -25.49 -9.42 -0.88
CA THR A 21 -26.03 -8.05 -0.82
C THR A 21 -26.67 -7.57 -2.13
N MET A 22 -26.46 -8.29 -3.24
CA MET A 22 -27.15 -8.01 -4.51
C MET A 22 -28.67 -8.10 -4.37
N GLN A 23 -29.19 -8.87 -3.40
CA GLN A 23 -30.62 -8.94 -3.09
C GLN A 23 -31.18 -7.63 -2.49
N LEU A 24 -30.32 -6.71 -2.05
CA LEU A 24 -30.69 -5.44 -1.43
C LEU A 24 -30.69 -4.26 -2.42
N VAL A 25 -30.27 -4.50 -3.67
CA VAL A 25 -30.27 -3.49 -4.73
C VAL A 25 -31.70 -3.03 -5.01
N SER A 26 -31.88 -1.72 -5.16
CA SER A 26 -33.16 -1.06 -5.43
C SER A 26 -32.90 0.31 -6.07
N PRO A 27 -33.91 1.10 -6.47
CA PRO A 27 -33.67 2.36 -7.18
C PRO A 27 -32.72 3.35 -6.48
N ARG A 28 -32.69 3.36 -5.14
CA ARG A 28 -31.78 4.19 -4.32
C ARG A 28 -30.60 3.43 -3.70
N VAL A 29 -30.50 2.13 -3.89
CA VAL A 29 -29.47 1.29 -3.27
C VAL A 29 -28.65 0.60 -4.34
N LYS A 30 -27.36 0.92 -4.40
CA LYS A 30 -26.38 0.27 -5.28
C LYS A 30 -25.37 -0.50 -4.46
N VAL A 31 -24.75 -1.52 -5.05
CA VAL A 31 -23.68 -2.29 -4.42
C VAL A 31 -22.37 -2.03 -5.16
N LEU A 32 -21.34 -1.55 -4.47
CA LEU A 32 -19.97 -1.48 -5.00
C LEU A 32 -19.29 -2.83 -4.81
N TYR A 33 -19.05 -3.53 -5.91
CA TYR A 33 -18.52 -4.88 -5.94
C TYR A 33 -17.46 -5.04 -7.03
N HIS A 34 -16.63 -6.09 -6.97
CA HIS A 34 -15.62 -6.34 -8.01
C HIS A 34 -16.26 -6.67 -9.37
N LYS A 35 -15.59 -6.27 -10.45
CA LYS A 35 -16.00 -6.64 -11.80
C LYS A 35 -15.90 -8.16 -12.01
N PRO A 36 -16.73 -8.76 -12.89
CA PRO A 36 -16.68 -10.20 -13.13
C PRO A 36 -15.28 -10.71 -13.46
N GLY A 37 -14.81 -11.72 -12.72
CA GLY A 37 -13.48 -12.32 -12.90
C GLY A 37 -12.30 -11.45 -12.45
N LYS A 38 -12.55 -10.37 -11.71
CA LYS A 38 -11.53 -9.47 -11.15
C LYS A 38 -11.53 -9.50 -9.62
N THR A 39 -10.49 -8.94 -9.02
CA THR A 39 -10.36 -8.72 -7.58
C THR A 39 -11.02 -7.39 -7.18
N PHE A 40 -11.16 -7.16 -5.87
CA PHE A 40 -11.73 -5.92 -5.32
C PHE A 40 -10.92 -4.64 -5.64
N SER A 41 -9.77 -4.76 -6.29
CA SER A 41 -9.02 -3.63 -6.86
C SER A 41 -9.66 -3.05 -8.13
N ASP A 42 -10.59 -3.77 -8.77
CA ASP A 42 -11.31 -3.33 -9.96
C ASP A 42 -12.82 -3.46 -9.74
N THR A 43 -13.44 -2.39 -9.24
CA THR A 43 -14.84 -2.37 -8.82
C THR A 43 -15.77 -1.71 -9.83
N MET A 44 -17.05 -2.06 -9.76
CA MET A 44 -18.14 -1.35 -10.41
C MET A 44 -19.36 -1.25 -9.48
N LEU A 45 -20.23 -0.28 -9.75
CA LEU A 45 -21.52 -0.17 -9.08
C LEU A 45 -22.53 -1.09 -9.76
N TYR A 46 -23.16 -1.94 -8.97
CA TYR A 46 -24.27 -2.79 -9.36
C TYR A 46 -25.59 -2.11 -9.01
N ASP A 47 -26.34 -1.72 -10.04
CA ASP A 47 -27.75 -1.36 -9.99
C ASP A 47 -28.62 -2.54 -10.44
N GLU A 48 -29.94 -2.34 -10.52
CA GLU A 48 -30.92 -3.39 -10.87
C GLU A 48 -30.62 -4.03 -12.24
N ALA A 49 -30.18 -3.21 -13.21
CA ALA A 49 -29.82 -3.67 -14.54
C ALA A 49 -28.53 -4.51 -14.54
N ALA A 50 -27.50 -4.06 -13.82
CA ALA A 50 -26.25 -4.79 -13.69
C ALA A 50 -26.42 -6.13 -12.95
N VAL A 51 -27.28 -6.18 -11.92
CA VAL A 51 -27.66 -7.43 -11.24
C VAL A 51 -28.37 -8.37 -12.22
N SER A 52 -29.36 -7.86 -12.95
CA SER A 52 -30.10 -8.63 -13.96
C SER A 52 -29.19 -9.17 -15.05
N GLN A 53 -28.23 -8.39 -15.53
CA GLN A 53 -27.26 -8.84 -16.52
C GLN A 53 -26.35 -9.96 -15.99
N LYS A 54 -25.94 -9.89 -14.72
CA LYS A 54 -25.04 -10.87 -14.09
C LYS A 54 -25.73 -12.20 -13.79
N TYR A 55 -26.94 -12.15 -13.23
CA TYR A 55 -27.64 -13.35 -12.73
C TYR A 55 -28.75 -13.85 -13.65
N GLY A 56 -29.21 -13.03 -14.60
CA GLY A 56 -30.37 -13.34 -15.45
C GLY A 56 -31.72 -13.08 -14.78
N VAL A 57 -31.72 -12.61 -13.53
CA VAL A 57 -32.90 -12.28 -12.71
C VAL A 57 -32.65 -10.99 -11.94
N GLY A 58 -33.72 -10.28 -11.59
CA GLY A 58 -33.65 -9.04 -10.81
C GLY A 58 -33.20 -9.26 -9.36
N PRO A 59 -32.79 -8.19 -8.65
CA PRO A 59 -32.43 -8.22 -7.22
C PRO A 59 -33.43 -8.94 -6.33
N GLU A 60 -34.72 -8.72 -6.57
CA GLU A 60 -35.85 -9.30 -5.84
C GLU A 60 -35.90 -10.83 -5.90
N HIS A 61 -35.23 -11.43 -6.88
CA HIS A 61 -35.20 -12.88 -7.11
C HIS A 61 -33.83 -13.52 -6.84
N ILE A 62 -32.85 -12.78 -6.30
CA ILE A 62 -31.52 -13.32 -6.01
C ILE A 62 -31.59 -14.45 -4.98
N THR A 63 -32.44 -14.30 -3.96
CA THR A 63 -32.65 -15.34 -2.94
C THR A 63 -33.31 -16.58 -3.53
N ASP A 64 -34.25 -16.40 -4.47
CA ASP A 64 -34.89 -17.51 -5.18
C ASP A 64 -33.87 -18.25 -6.04
N PHE A 65 -33.03 -17.51 -6.76
CA PHE A 65 -31.96 -18.07 -7.58
C PHE A 65 -30.97 -18.89 -6.75
N LYS A 66 -30.47 -18.34 -5.63
CA LYS A 66 -29.55 -19.06 -4.73
C LYS A 66 -30.20 -20.27 -4.08
N SER A 67 -31.49 -20.24 -3.80
CA SER A 67 -32.18 -21.39 -3.22
C SER A 67 -32.26 -22.60 -4.16
N LEU A 68 -32.26 -22.36 -5.48
CA LEU A 68 -32.31 -23.41 -6.49
C LEU A 68 -30.92 -23.88 -6.90
N VAL A 69 -29.99 -22.94 -7.08
CA VAL A 69 -28.63 -23.22 -7.58
C VAL A 69 -27.67 -23.67 -6.47
N GLY A 70 -27.91 -23.19 -5.26
CA GLY A 70 -26.98 -23.29 -4.13
C GLY A 70 -25.93 -22.18 -4.15
N ASP A 71 -25.18 -22.11 -3.05
CA ASP A 71 -24.01 -21.28 -2.88
C ASP A 71 -22.91 -22.06 -2.14
N ALA A 72 -21.81 -22.34 -2.84
CA ALA A 72 -20.72 -23.11 -2.28
C ALA A 72 -19.90 -22.34 -1.22
N SER A 73 -19.84 -21.00 -1.28
CA SER A 73 -19.11 -20.23 -0.26
C SER A 73 -19.77 -20.33 1.10
N ASP A 74 -21.10 -20.34 1.13
CA ASP A 74 -21.91 -20.34 2.34
C ASP A 74 -22.49 -21.72 2.67
N ASN A 75 -21.99 -22.76 1.99
CA ASN A 75 -22.41 -24.15 2.16
C ASN A 75 -23.94 -24.32 2.03
N ILE A 76 -24.55 -23.54 1.12
CA ILE A 76 -25.96 -23.62 0.77
C ILE A 76 -26.09 -24.62 -0.38
N PRO A 77 -26.74 -25.79 -0.18
CA PRO A 77 -26.72 -26.86 -1.17
C PRO A 77 -27.56 -26.56 -2.42
N GLY A 78 -28.65 -25.78 -2.28
CA GLY A 78 -29.62 -25.59 -3.36
C GLY A 78 -30.38 -26.87 -3.71
N VAL A 79 -30.89 -26.98 -4.94
CA VAL A 79 -31.55 -28.19 -5.44
C VAL A 79 -30.58 -28.97 -6.34
N PRO A 80 -30.14 -30.17 -5.93
CA PRO A 80 -29.22 -30.98 -6.73
C PRO A 80 -29.72 -31.19 -8.16
N GLY A 81 -28.89 -30.85 -9.14
CA GLY A 81 -29.21 -30.99 -10.56
C GLY A 81 -29.93 -29.79 -11.20
N ILE A 82 -30.23 -28.73 -10.43
CA ILE A 82 -30.72 -27.46 -10.97
C ILE A 82 -29.56 -26.44 -11.04
N GLY A 83 -29.06 -26.21 -12.25
CA GLY A 83 -28.04 -25.18 -12.50
C GLY A 83 -28.63 -23.80 -12.80
N GLY A 84 -27.76 -22.78 -12.86
CA GLY A 84 -28.18 -21.37 -13.04
C GLY A 84 -29.11 -21.11 -14.22
N LYS A 85 -28.87 -21.72 -15.39
CA LYS A 85 -29.75 -21.52 -16.57
C LYS A 85 -31.17 -22.04 -16.34
N THR A 86 -31.32 -23.14 -15.61
CA THR A 86 -32.62 -23.73 -15.29
C THR A 86 -33.32 -22.89 -14.22
N ALA A 87 -32.60 -22.47 -13.18
CA ALA A 87 -33.12 -21.59 -12.14
C ALA A 87 -33.66 -20.27 -12.73
N VAL A 88 -32.90 -19.61 -13.61
CA VAL A 88 -33.35 -18.38 -14.30
C VAL A 88 -34.67 -18.61 -15.05
N LYS A 89 -34.79 -19.71 -15.81
CA LYS A 89 -36.02 -20.02 -16.55
C LYS A 89 -37.22 -20.24 -15.62
N LEU A 90 -37.02 -20.97 -14.52
CA LEU A 90 -38.07 -21.22 -13.54
C LEU A 90 -38.54 -19.91 -12.90
N ILE A 91 -37.60 -19.05 -12.50
CA ILE A 91 -37.89 -17.75 -11.88
C ILE A 91 -38.58 -16.81 -12.88
N GLN A 92 -38.12 -16.76 -14.13
CA GLN A 92 -38.78 -15.93 -15.15
C GLN A 92 -40.20 -16.40 -15.47
N GLN A 93 -40.48 -17.70 -15.35
CA GLN A 93 -41.80 -18.26 -15.63
C GLN A 93 -42.76 -18.13 -14.45
N PHE A 94 -42.30 -18.42 -13.24
CA PHE A 94 -43.17 -18.56 -12.06
C PHE A 94 -42.95 -17.47 -11.01
N GLY A 95 -41.87 -16.69 -11.09
CA GLY A 95 -41.49 -15.69 -10.10
C GLY A 95 -40.69 -16.30 -8.95
N THR A 96 -41.32 -16.50 -7.79
CA THR A 96 -40.61 -16.95 -6.58
C THR A 96 -40.55 -18.46 -6.46
N VAL A 97 -39.70 -18.95 -5.56
CA VAL A 97 -39.64 -20.37 -5.19
C VAL A 97 -40.99 -20.88 -4.70
N GLU A 98 -41.71 -20.10 -3.91
CA GLU A 98 -43.04 -20.46 -3.43
C GLU A 98 -43.99 -20.66 -4.60
N GLU A 99 -43.99 -19.76 -5.59
CA GLU A 99 -44.83 -19.88 -6.78
C GLU A 99 -44.46 -21.07 -7.67
N ILE A 100 -43.16 -21.39 -7.79
CA ILE A 100 -42.68 -22.59 -8.47
C ILE A 100 -43.28 -23.85 -7.83
N TYR A 101 -43.31 -23.92 -6.50
CA TYR A 101 -43.88 -25.06 -5.78
C TYR A 101 -45.41 -25.10 -5.80
N THR A 102 -46.08 -23.94 -5.82
CA THR A 102 -47.55 -23.85 -6.00
C THR A 102 -47.96 -24.38 -7.38
N HIS A 103 -47.18 -24.09 -8.42
CA HIS A 103 -47.44 -24.50 -9.81
C HIS A 103 -46.54 -25.65 -10.27
N LEU A 104 -46.12 -26.52 -9.33
CA LEU A 104 -45.12 -27.55 -9.60
C LEU A 104 -45.53 -28.50 -10.74
N ASP A 105 -46.83 -28.75 -10.91
CA ASP A 105 -47.36 -29.63 -11.95
C ASP A 105 -47.20 -29.06 -13.38
N GLU A 106 -47.00 -27.75 -13.52
CA GLU A 106 -46.76 -27.06 -14.79
C GLU A 106 -45.27 -26.98 -15.18
N VAL A 107 -44.37 -27.35 -14.25
CA VAL A 107 -42.93 -27.30 -14.48
C VAL A 107 -42.49 -28.33 -15.51
N THR A 108 -41.81 -27.86 -16.56
CA THR A 108 -41.23 -28.70 -17.60
C THR A 108 -39.70 -28.53 -17.67
N PRO A 109 -38.94 -29.60 -17.99
CA PRO A 109 -39.37 -30.97 -18.28
C PRO A 109 -39.66 -31.80 -16.99
N PRO A 110 -40.34 -32.97 -17.10
CA PRO A 110 -40.72 -33.81 -15.96
C PRO A 110 -39.57 -34.16 -15.00
N ARG A 111 -38.35 -34.31 -15.53
CA ARG A 111 -37.15 -34.53 -14.69
C ARG A 111 -36.91 -33.39 -13.69
N ILE A 112 -37.07 -32.13 -14.11
CA ILE A 112 -36.86 -30.97 -13.22
C ILE A 112 -37.97 -30.90 -12.18
N GLN A 113 -39.21 -31.19 -12.58
CA GLN A 113 -40.34 -31.31 -11.67
C GLN A 113 -40.09 -32.38 -10.58
N THR A 114 -39.58 -33.56 -10.94
CA THR A 114 -39.20 -34.60 -9.95
C THR A 114 -38.11 -34.10 -9.00
N LEU A 115 -37.04 -33.48 -9.52
CA LEU A 115 -35.96 -32.94 -8.68
C LEU A 115 -36.46 -31.89 -7.68
N LEU A 116 -37.32 -30.97 -8.13
CA LEU A 116 -37.93 -29.97 -7.26
C LEU A 116 -38.78 -30.63 -6.18
N ARG A 117 -39.62 -31.61 -6.55
CA ARG A 117 -40.51 -32.35 -5.63
C ARG A 117 -39.73 -33.09 -4.54
N GLU A 118 -38.63 -33.75 -4.91
CA GLU A 118 -37.79 -34.51 -3.98
C GLU A 118 -36.97 -33.62 -3.03
N ASN A 119 -36.75 -32.35 -3.39
CA ASN A 119 -35.85 -31.45 -2.67
C ASN A 119 -36.54 -30.16 -2.17
N GLU A 120 -37.87 -30.17 -1.98
CA GLU A 120 -38.64 -28.99 -1.58
C GLU A 120 -38.15 -28.39 -0.26
N ASP A 121 -38.00 -29.20 0.79
CA ASP A 121 -37.52 -28.74 2.09
C ASP A 121 -36.13 -28.11 1.99
N MET A 122 -35.26 -28.69 1.16
CA MET A 122 -33.91 -28.19 0.92
C MET A 122 -33.91 -26.85 0.19
N ALA A 123 -34.77 -26.67 -0.82
CA ALA A 123 -34.94 -25.41 -1.52
C ALA A 123 -35.44 -24.32 -0.55
N ARG A 124 -36.48 -24.62 0.23
CA ARG A 124 -37.06 -23.68 1.21
C ARG A 124 -36.04 -23.30 2.30
N GLN A 125 -35.28 -24.27 2.81
CA GLN A 125 -34.22 -24.02 3.77
C GLN A 125 -33.09 -23.18 3.16
N SER A 126 -32.67 -23.51 1.94
CA SER A 126 -31.63 -22.77 1.20
C SER A 126 -32.04 -21.31 0.98
N LYS A 127 -33.30 -21.06 0.61
CA LYS A 127 -33.85 -19.69 0.49
C LYS A 127 -33.76 -18.94 1.82
N LYS A 128 -34.20 -19.58 2.91
CA LYS A 128 -34.15 -18.98 4.25
C LYS A 128 -32.72 -18.62 4.66
N LEU A 129 -31.74 -19.47 4.34
CA LEU A 129 -30.33 -19.23 4.63
C LEU A 129 -29.74 -18.10 3.77
N ALA A 130 -30.10 -18.02 2.49
CA ALA A 130 -29.62 -16.98 1.57
C ALA A 130 -30.28 -15.60 1.78
N THR A 131 -31.41 -15.55 2.50
CA THR A 131 -32.15 -14.29 2.70
C THR A 131 -31.53 -13.47 3.84
N ILE A 132 -31.08 -12.26 3.53
CA ILE A 132 -30.57 -11.31 4.51
C ILE A 132 -31.72 -10.82 5.40
N VAL A 133 -31.53 -10.93 6.71
CA VAL A 133 -32.47 -10.38 7.70
C VAL A 133 -32.34 -8.86 7.73
N THR A 134 -33.34 -8.16 7.20
CA THR A 134 -33.36 -6.69 7.14
C THR A 134 -34.01 -6.03 8.36
N ARG A 135 -34.67 -6.82 9.23
CA ARG A 135 -35.40 -6.36 10.43
C ARG A 135 -34.59 -6.54 11.72
N THR A 136 -33.33 -6.13 11.70
CA THR A 136 -32.45 -6.12 12.87
C THR A 136 -32.75 -4.90 13.75
N PRO A 137 -32.70 -4.98 15.10
CA PRO A 137 -32.98 -3.86 16.00
C PRO A 137 -31.84 -2.81 16.03
N VAL A 138 -31.55 -2.24 14.87
CA VAL A 138 -30.58 -1.15 14.67
C VAL A 138 -31.32 0.00 14.01
N THR A 139 -31.21 1.18 14.59
CA THR A 139 -31.81 2.42 14.06
C THR A 139 -30.72 3.27 13.41
N LEU A 140 -30.92 3.63 12.15
CA LEU A 140 -30.05 4.54 11.41
C LEU A 140 -30.31 5.97 11.89
N ASN A 141 -29.28 6.58 12.48
CA ASN A 141 -29.23 8.02 12.72
C ASN A 141 -28.28 8.65 11.69
N LEU A 142 -28.82 9.46 10.78
CA LEU A 142 -28.01 10.11 9.74
C LEU A 142 -27.03 11.14 10.33
N ASP A 143 -27.39 11.79 11.45
CA ASP A 143 -26.53 12.78 12.11
C ASP A 143 -25.24 12.12 12.63
N ASP A 144 -25.32 10.85 13.05
CA ASP A 144 -24.16 10.07 13.50
C ASP A 144 -23.30 9.55 12.33
N CYS A 145 -23.82 9.61 11.10
CA CYS A 145 -23.15 9.08 9.90
C CYS A 145 -22.35 10.13 9.13
N HIS A 146 -22.29 11.38 9.61
CA HIS A 146 -21.47 12.40 9.00
C HIS A 146 -19.99 12.02 9.03
N VAL A 147 -19.32 12.15 7.88
CA VAL A 147 -17.86 12.03 7.82
C VAL A 147 -17.26 13.16 8.66
N SER A 148 -16.67 12.79 9.79
CA SER A 148 -16.03 13.74 10.69
C SER A 148 -14.58 13.99 10.28
N GLN A 149 -14.02 15.09 10.78
CA GLN A 149 -12.58 15.29 10.72
C GLN A 149 -11.91 14.39 11.77
N TYR A 150 -10.70 13.94 11.45
CA TYR A 150 -9.87 13.16 12.37
C TYR A 150 -8.61 13.97 12.74
N ASP A 151 -8.03 13.69 13.90
CA ASP A 151 -6.72 14.26 14.26
C ASP A 151 -5.64 13.58 13.43
N ARG A 152 -5.21 14.26 12.37
CA ARG A 152 -4.20 13.74 11.45
C ARG A 152 -2.87 13.42 12.14
N LYS A 153 -2.50 14.17 13.19
CA LYS A 153 -1.26 13.91 13.93
C LYS A 153 -1.36 12.58 14.67
N GLN A 154 -2.47 12.37 15.39
CA GLN A 154 -2.70 11.10 16.09
C GLN A 154 -2.74 9.91 15.12
N VAL A 155 -3.38 10.05 13.96
CA VAL A 155 -3.40 8.98 12.93
C VAL A 155 -2.01 8.76 12.34
N ALA A 156 -1.24 9.81 12.08
CA ALA A 156 0.12 9.68 11.56
C ALA A 156 1.06 9.01 12.57
N ASP A 157 0.98 9.37 13.85
CA ASP A 157 1.74 8.75 14.93
C ASP A 157 1.39 7.26 15.07
N PHE A 158 0.09 6.93 14.98
CA PHE A 158 -0.36 5.53 14.99
C PHE A 158 0.11 4.74 13.77
N PHE A 159 0.08 5.34 12.57
CA PHE A 159 0.58 4.70 11.35
C PHE A 159 2.10 4.50 11.40
N ARG A 160 2.85 5.40 12.06
CA ARG A 160 4.29 5.24 12.31
C ARG A 160 4.55 4.04 13.22
N GLU A 161 3.79 3.92 14.31
CA GLU A 161 3.88 2.79 15.24
C GLU A 161 3.61 1.45 14.54
N LEU A 162 2.62 1.41 13.65
CA LEU A 162 2.26 0.22 12.87
C LEU A 162 3.11 0.00 11.62
N GLU A 163 4.09 0.86 11.34
CA GLU A 163 4.94 0.83 10.15
C GLU A 163 4.15 0.94 8.81
N PHE A 164 2.98 1.58 8.80
CA PHE A 164 2.13 1.78 7.62
C PHE A 164 2.56 2.98 6.76
N PHE A 165 3.85 3.01 6.41
CA PHE A 165 4.49 4.15 5.74
C PHE A 165 3.89 4.49 4.37
N SER A 166 3.43 3.50 3.61
CA SER A 166 2.83 3.70 2.29
C SER A 166 1.42 4.29 2.32
N LEU A 167 0.76 4.30 3.48
CA LEU A 167 -0.58 4.84 3.67
C LEU A 167 -0.56 6.28 4.20
N LEU A 168 0.53 6.72 4.84
CA LEU A 168 0.68 8.08 5.36
C LEU A 168 0.44 9.19 4.30
N PRO A 169 0.97 9.08 3.05
CA PRO A 169 0.72 10.10 2.03
C PRO A 169 -0.73 10.11 1.52
N LYS A 170 -1.50 9.05 1.77
CA LYS A 170 -2.88 8.89 1.31
C LYS A 170 -3.92 9.39 2.31
N LEU A 171 -3.49 9.90 3.46
CA LEU A 171 -4.38 10.45 4.49
C LEU A 171 -5.01 11.77 3.98
N PRO A 172 -6.34 11.88 3.90
CA PRO A 172 -7.05 13.09 3.47
C PRO A 172 -6.68 14.33 4.29
N GLY A 173 -6.65 15.52 3.69
CA GLY A 173 -6.29 16.75 4.41
C GLY A 173 -4.80 17.08 4.42
N THR A 174 -4.03 16.56 3.47
CA THR A 174 -2.86 17.30 3.00
C THR A 174 -3.37 18.55 2.27
N GLU A 175 -2.74 19.71 2.47
CA GLU A 175 -3.04 20.96 1.74
C GLU A 175 -3.01 20.80 0.19
N ALA A 176 -2.55 19.64 -0.29
CA ALA A 176 -2.51 19.20 -1.68
C ALA A 176 -3.89 18.92 -2.33
N GLU A 177 -4.98 18.74 -1.58
CA GLU A 177 -6.30 18.46 -2.19
C GLU A 177 -7.02 19.71 -2.76
N ALA A 178 -6.51 20.93 -2.49
CA ALA A 178 -7.08 22.17 -3.05
C ALA A 178 -6.55 22.56 -4.44
N ALA A 179 -5.49 21.91 -4.96
CA ALA A 179 -4.92 22.24 -6.27
C ALA A 179 -4.33 20.99 -6.93
N GLY A 180 -5.03 20.47 -7.94
CA GLY A 180 -4.66 19.24 -8.63
C GLY A 180 -3.20 19.21 -9.10
N LEU A 181 -2.41 18.35 -8.44
CA LEU A 181 -1.03 17.89 -8.73
C LEU A 181 0.03 19.01 -8.88
N PRO A 182 1.16 18.91 -8.18
CA PRO A 182 2.04 17.74 -8.19
C PRO A 182 2.23 17.13 -6.80
N SER A 183 2.79 15.91 -6.77
CA SER A 183 3.26 15.22 -5.57
C SER A 183 3.91 16.20 -4.60
N VAL A 184 3.24 16.44 -3.47
CA VAL A 184 3.86 17.10 -2.32
C VAL A 184 4.89 16.12 -1.79
N GLN A 185 6.12 16.23 -2.29
CA GLN A 185 7.28 15.94 -1.47
C GLN A 185 7.07 16.79 -0.22
N VAL A 186 6.78 16.14 0.91
CA VAL A 186 6.95 16.78 2.19
C VAL A 186 8.40 17.23 2.17
N LYS A 187 8.64 18.53 1.98
CA LYS A 187 9.95 19.10 2.23
C LYS A 187 10.11 18.97 3.74
N ALA A 188 10.59 17.80 4.17
CA ALA A 188 11.26 17.70 5.44
C ALA A 188 12.28 18.83 5.43
N GLU A 189 12.13 19.78 6.34
CA GLU A 189 13.19 20.77 6.53
C GLU A 189 14.44 19.95 6.82
N PRO A 190 15.51 20.09 6.00
CA PRO A 190 16.72 19.33 6.22
C PRO A 190 17.15 19.60 7.67
N PRO A 191 17.57 18.58 8.41
CA PRO A 191 17.98 18.76 9.80
C PRO A 191 18.95 19.94 9.87
N GLN A 192 18.69 20.88 10.79
CA GLN A 192 19.47 22.10 10.90
C GLN A 192 20.93 21.71 11.21
N GLY A 193 21.85 22.05 10.31
CA GLY A 193 23.24 21.57 10.38
C GLY A 193 24.21 22.43 9.57
N ASP A 194 25.49 22.29 9.88
CA ASP A 194 26.60 22.96 9.22
C ASP A 194 27.12 22.07 8.09
N TYR A 195 26.58 22.31 6.89
CA TYR A 195 26.88 21.57 5.67
C TYR A 195 27.82 22.36 4.78
N ARG A 196 28.95 21.76 4.40
CA ARG A 196 30.02 22.46 3.66
C ARG A 196 30.47 21.69 2.43
N ILE A 197 30.61 22.41 1.31
CA ILE A 197 31.28 21.90 0.12
C ILE A 197 32.79 22.15 0.28
N VAL A 198 33.59 21.11 0.04
CA VAL A 198 35.05 21.15 0.12
C VAL A 198 35.60 21.14 -1.30
N ALA A 199 35.80 22.34 -1.84
CA ALA A 199 36.24 22.56 -3.22
C ALA A 199 37.67 23.14 -3.33
N THR A 200 38.35 23.39 -2.22
CA THR A 200 39.72 23.92 -2.19
C THR A 200 40.64 23.06 -1.34
N THR A 201 41.95 23.16 -1.60
CA THR A 201 42.97 22.41 -0.88
C THR A 201 42.97 22.77 0.61
N GLU A 202 42.81 24.06 0.92
CA GLU A 202 42.78 24.57 2.29
C GLU A 202 41.59 24.03 3.07
N ALA A 203 40.41 23.95 2.42
CA ALA A 203 39.22 23.36 3.02
C ALA A 203 39.38 21.86 3.24
N LEU A 204 40.04 21.15 2.32
CA LEU A 204 40.33 19.72 2.44
C LEU A 204 41.28 19.46 3.61
N ASP A 205 42.36 20.22 3.74
CA ASP A 205 43.31 20.09 4.85
C ASP A 205 42.62 20.41 6.19
N GLY A 206 41.73 21.40 6.22
CA GLY A 206 40.89 21.70 7.39
C GLY A 206 39.99 20.53 7.79
N LEU A 207 39.34 19.90 6.81
CA LEU A 207 38.50 18.72 7.03
C LEU A 207 39.32 17.54 7.58
N LEU A 208 40.49 17.25 7.01
CA LEU A 208 41.33 16.14 7.48
C LEU A 208 41.73 16.30 8.95
N ASN A 209 42.12 17.52 9.35
CA ASN A 209 42.42 17.84 10.75
C ASN A 209 41.19 17.65 11.65
N ARG A 210 40.01 18.06 11.18
CA ARG A 210 38.75 17.90 11.92
C ARG A 210 38.35 16.43 12.11
N LEU A 211 38.52 15.60 11.08
CA LEU A 211 38.23 14.16 11.14
C LEU A 211 39.22 13.43 12.06
N LEU A 212 40.51 13.78 12.00
CA LEU A 212 41.53 13.26 12.90
C LEU A 212 41.22 13.60 14.36
N ALA A 213 40.85 14.86 14.63
CA ALA A 213 40.47 15.29 15.98
C ALA A 213 39.19 14.62 16.50
N ALA A 214 38.27 14.21 15.61
CA ALA A 214 37.06 13.49 15.99
C ALA A 214 37.35 12.03 16.41
N GLY A 215 38.40 11.41 15.89
CA GLY A 215 38.77 10.01 16.16
C GLY A 215 37.85 8.96 15.51
N SER A 216 36.66 9.36 15.07
CA SER A 216 35.72 8.56 14.28
C SER A 216 34.90 9.44 13.34
N PHE A 217 34.46 8.89 12.22
CA PHE A 217 33.59 9.61 11.28
C PHE A 217 32.73 8.64 10.46
N ALA A 218 31.58 9.12 9.98
CA ALA A 218 30.80 8.41 8.97
C ALA A 218 31.16 8.90 7.56
N PHE A 219 31.08 8.01 6.59
CA PHE A 219 31.33 8.31 5.19
C PHE A 219 30.32 7.63 4.27
N ASP A 220 30.14 8.21 3.10
CA ASP A 220 29.27 7.73 2.02
C ASP A 220 29.83 8.21 0.67
N THR A 221 29.60 7.44 -0.40
CA THR A 221 30.06 7.77 -1.75
C THR A 221 28.92 8.01 -2.71
N GLU A 222 29.04 9.11 -3.46
CA GLU A 222 28.15 9.39 -4.60
C GLU A 222 28.81 8.89 -5.87
N THR A 223 28.06 8.13 -6.69
CA THR A 223 28.62 7.44 -7.84
C THR A 223 27.71 7.50 -9.07
N THR A 224 28.24 7.16 -10.24
CA THR A 224 27.48 7.14 -11.49
C THR A 224 26.50 5.96 -11.64
N GLY A 225 26.47 5.01 -10.70
CA GLY A 225 25.56 3.87 -10.80
C GLY A 225 25.68 2.84 -9.69
N LEU A 226 24.76 1.87 -9.68
CA LEU A 226 24.59 0.94 -8.55
C LEU A 226 25.55 -0.26 -8.54
N ASN A 227 26.39 -0.44 -9.56
CA ASN A 227 27.38 -1.51 -9.60
C ASN A 227 28.76 -0.98 -9.19
N PRO A 228 29.29 -1.35 -8.01
CA PRO A 228 30.52 -0.76 -7.50
C PRO A 228 31.76 -1.09 -8.35
N MET A 229 31.73 -2.15 -9.16
CA MET A 229 32.85 -2.52 -10.03
C MET A 229 32.97 -1.68 -11.31
N SER A 230 31.92 -0.95 -11.67
CA SER A 230 31.87 -0.14 -12.90
C SER A 230 31.47 1.31 -12.66
N ALA A 231 31.00 1.64 -11.46
CA ALA A 231 30.62 2.98 -11.09
C ALA A 231 31.86 3.86 -10.92
N GLN A 232 31.75 5.12 -11.35
CA GLN A 232 32.78 6.13 -11.15
C GLN A 232 32.41 6.98 -9.94
N LEU A 233 33.42 7.38 -9.17
CA LEU A 233 33.24 8.25 -8.02
C LEU A 233 32.91 9.68 -8.47
N VAL A 234 31.81 10.21 -7.97
CA VAL A 234 31.32 11.57 -8.26
C VAL A 234 31.59 12.50 -7.07
N GLY A 235 31.44 11.99 -5.85
CA GLY A 235 31.71 12.74 -4.63
C GLY A 235 31.83 11.87 -3.39
N ILE A 236 32.36 12.45 -2.32
CA ILE A 236 32.50 11.79 -1.02
C ILE A 236 31.85 12.66 0.05
N SER A 237 30.94 12.07 0.81
CA SER A 237 30.29 12.69 1.97
C SER A 237 30.97 12.22 3.26
N LEU A 238 31.28 13.14 4.16
CA LEU A 238 31.98 12.85 5.43
C LEU A 238 31.34 13.63 6.58
N THR A 239 31.15 12.97 7.72
CA THR A 239 30.65 13.63 8.94
C THR A 239 31.45 13.19 10.18
N PRO A 240 32.09 14.13 10.90
CA PRO A 240 32.77 13.83 12.17
C PRO A 240 31.81 13.83 13.37
N ALA A 241 30.62 14.42 13.25
CA ALA A 241 29.68 14.59 14.36
C ALA A 241 28.24 14.88 13.86
N PRO A 242 27.20 14.58 14.66
CA PRO A 242 25.82 14.95 14.34
C PRO A 242 25.66 16.45 14.05
N GLY A 243 24.97 16.79 12.96
CA GLY A 243 24.74 18.18 12.56
C GLY A 243 25.91 18.86 11.83
N GLU A 244 27.00 18.14 11.55
CA GLU A 244 28.16 18.65 10.81
C GLU A 244 28.45 17.70 9.62
N ALA A 245 28.44 18.19 8.39
CA ALA A 245 28.75 17.35 7.23
C ALA A 245 29.50 18.09 6.13
N TYR A 246 30.33 17.34 5.41
CA TYR A 246 31.19 17.83 4.37
C TYR A 246 31.00 17.02 3.10
N TYR A 247 30.92 17.70 1.98
CA TYR A 247 30.83 17.08 0.65
C TYR A 247 32.03 17.48 -0.20
N ILE A 248 32.77 16.49 -0.70
CA ILE A 248 33.91 16.70 -1.60
C ILE A 248 33.48 16.29 -3.02
N PRO A 249 33.21 17.25 -3.92
CA PRO A 249 32.97 16.94 -5.34
C PRO A 249 34.29 16.56 -6.02
N VAL A 250 34.28 15.49 -6.81
CA VAL A 250 35.47 15.01 -7.56
C VAL A 250 35.19 14.61 -9.01
N GLY A 251 33.92 14.42 -9.38
CA GLY A 251 33.53 13.90 -10.69
C GLY A 251 32.18 14.41 -11.18
N HIS A 252 31.74 15.59 -10.74
CA HIS A 252 30.49 16.19 -11.23
C HIS A 252 30.65 16.60 -12.70
N ALA A 253 29.73 16.13 -13.53
CA ALA A 253 29.62 16.51 -14.94
C ALA A 253 28.28 17.21 -15.14
N ILE A 254 28.24 18.51 -14.87
CA ILE A 254 27.03 19.35 -15.02
C ILE A 254 27.27 20.42 -16.10
N LEU A 255 26.19 20.99 -16.64
CA LEU A 255 26.23 22.02 -17.69
C LEU A 255 26.90 23.33 -17.22
N ASP A 256 26.90 23.59 -15.91
CA ASP A 256 27.55 24.74 -15.26
C ASP A 256 28.89 24.33 -14.62
N GLU A 257 29.84 25.27 -14.52
CA GLU A 257 31.13 25.02 -13.85
C GLU A 257 30.96 24.78 -12.34
N VAL A 258 31.22 23.56 -11.90
CA VAL A 258 31.38 23.23 -10.47
C VAL A 258 32.86 23.28 -10.11
N THR A 259 33.21 24.08 -9.10
CA THR A 259 34.54 24.02 -8.51
C THR A 259 34.71 22.70 -7.78
N GLN A 260 35.64 21.87 -8.25
CA GLN A 260 35.95 20.57 -7.65
C GLN A 260 37.45 20.31 -7.65
N LEU A 261 37.91 19.54 -6.67
CA LEU A 261 39.32 19.15 -6.60
C LEU A 261 39.59 17.95 -7.53
N PRO A 262 40.80 17.82 -8.09
CA PRO A 262 41.19 16.62 -8.82
C PRO A 262 41.03 15.36 -7.95
N LEU A 263 40.42 14.31 -8.51
CA LEU A 263 40.19 13.03 -7.81
C LEU A 263 41.47 12.49 -7.18
N GLU A 264 42.58 12.47 -7.91
CA GLU A 264 43.87 11.98 -7.43
C GLU A 264 44.36 12.76 -6.20
N GLN A 265 44.16 14.08 -6.18
CA GLN A 265 44.52 14.91 -5.04
C GLN A 265 43.69 14.52 -3.81
N VAL A 266 42.36 14.43 -3.95
CA VAL A 266 41.45 14.07 -2.86
C VAL A 266 41.76 12.68 -2.31
N ILE A 267 41.92 11.70 -3.19
CA ILE A 267 42.23 10.32 -2.82
C ILE A 267 43.58 10.23 -2.10
N SER A 268 44.63 10.86 -2.63
CA SER A 268 45.96 10.84 -1.99
C SER A 268 45.96 11.40 -0.57
N ARG A 269 45.07 12.37 -0.30
CA ARG A 269 44.94 13.06 0.98
C ARG A 269 44.05 12.31 1.98
N LEU A 270 42.96 11.69 1.52
CA LEU A 270 42.06 10.91 2.37
C LEU A 270 42.60 9.52 2.68
N LYS A 271 43.41 8.94 1.78
CA LYS A 271 43.92 7.56 1.88
C LYS A 271 44.55 7.24 3.23
N PRO A 272 45.47 8.04 3.80
CA PRO A 272 46.05 7.75 5.11
C PRO A 272 45.02 7.61 6.23
N LEU A 273 43.95 8.44 6.19
CA LEU A 273 42.90 8.42 7.19
C LEU A 273 41.95 7.22 7.02
N LEU A 274 41.57 6.93 5.78
CA LEU A 274 40.70 5.79 5.44
C LEU A 274 41.39 4.44 5.70
N GLU A 275 42.70 4.35 5.47
CA GLU A 275 43.52 3.15 5.72
C GLU A 275 43.99 3.01 7.17
N ASP A 276 43.85 4.04 8.02
CA ASP A 276 44.27 3.95 9.43
C ASP A 276 43.39 2.98 10.22
N ALA A 277 43.97 1.89 10.72
CA ALA A 277 43.28 0.90 11.54
C ALA A 277 42.83 1.41 12.93
N LYS A 278 43.30 2.59 13.37
CA LYS A 278 42.96 3.19 14.67
C LYS A 278 41.75 4.13 14.59
N VAL A 279 41.48 4.69 13.42
CA VAL A 279 40.37 5.62 13.22
C VAL A 279 39.13 4.83 12.84
N ALA A 280 38.04 4.99 13.61
CA ALA A 280 36.81 4.25 13.39
C ALA A 280 35.97 4.87 12.28
N LYS A 281 35.51 4.03 11.33
CA LYS A 281 34.61 4.46 10.26
C LYS A 281 33.22 3.87 10.48
N LEU A 282 32.20 4.65 10.14
CA LEU A 282 30.80 4.25 10.14
C LEU A 282 30.22 4.43 8.74
N ALA A 283 29.31 3.55 8.35
CA ALA A 283 28.67 3.64 7.04
C ALA A 283 27.23 3.08 7.05
N HIS A 284 26.55 3.25 5.92
CA HIS A 284 25.36 2.50 5.56
C HIS A 284 25.66 1.72 4.30
N ASN A 285 25.55 0.38 4.30
CA ASN A 285 25.96 -0.42 3.15
C ASN A 285 27.44 -0.21 2.77
N GLY A 286 28.32 -0.13 3.78
CA GLY A 286 29.71 0.24 3.62
C GLY A 286 30.50 -0.67 2.67
N LYS A 287 30.05 -1.92 2.47
CA LYS A 287 30.64 -2.80 1.44
C LYS A 287 30.65 -2.15 0.06
N TYR A 288 29.59 -1.45 -0.32
CA TYR A 288 29.51 -0.76 -1.61
C TYR A 288 30.55 0.36 -1.70
N ASP A 289 30.57 1.27 -0.71
CA ASP A 289 31.50 2.41 -0.70
C ASP A 289 32.96 1.96 -0.66
N MET A 290 33.25 0.91 0.12
CA MET A 290 34.58 0.32 0.21
C MET A 290 35.06 -0.23 -1.15
N MET A 291 34.16 -0.85 -1.93
CA MET A 291 34.52 -1.36 -3.26
C MET A 291 34.79 -0.21 -4.24
N VAL A 292 33.98 0.84 -4.22
CA VAL A 292 34.19 2.04 -5.06
C VAL A 292 35.52 2.74 -4.72
N LEU A 293 35.83 2.88 -3.44
CA LEU A 293 37.09 3.45 -2.98
C LEU A 293 38.30 2.54 -3.30
N ALA A 294 38.12 1.22 -3.31
CA ALA A 294 39.16 0.28 -3.70
C ALA A 294 39.54 0.41 -5.18
N GLU A 295 38.58 0.68 -6.08
CA GLU A 295 38.86 1.01 -7.48
C GLU A 295 39.67 2.31 -7.62
N CYS A 296 39.55 3.23 -6.66
CA CYS A 296 40.38 4.43 -6.55
C CYS A 296 41.72 4.17 -5.82
N GLY A 297 42.03 2.92 -5.45
CA GLY A 297 43.26 2.54 -4.78
C GLY A 297 43.31 2.83 -3.27
N VAL A 298 42.16 2.88 -2.60
CA VAL A 298 42.04 3.09 -1.15
C VAL A 298 41.45 1.85 -0.47
N ALA A 299 42.15 1.29 0.52
CA ALA A 299 41.63 0.20 1.33
C ALA A 299 41.04 0.72 2.66
N VAL A 300 39.71 0.83 2.76
CA VAL A 300 39.11 1.30 4.02
C VAL A 300 39.31 0.27 5.13
N ASN A 301 39.98 0.66 6.21
CA ASN A 301 40.20 -0.16 7.39
C ASN A 301 39.36 0.32 8.58
N ASN A 302 39.06 -0.59 9.50
CA ASN A 302 38.34 -0.30 10.75
C ASN A 302 36.94 0.30 10.54
N LEU A 303 36.14 -0.30 9.63
CA LEU A 303 34.71 -0.08 9.57
C LEU A 303 34.05 -0.74 10.79
N THR A 304 33.73 0.07 11.81
CA THR A 304 33.27 -0.41 13.12
C THR A 304 31.76 -0.60 13.19
N PHE A 305 31.01 0.11 12.34
CA PHE A 305 29.56 0.06 12.36
C PHE A 305 28.98 0.25 10.96
N ASP A 306 28.09 -0.66 10.56
CA ASP A 306 27.27 -0.55 9.35
C ASP A 306 25.80 -0.62 9.76
N THR A 307 25.07 0.47 9.53
CA THR A 307 23.66 0.59 9.92
C THR A 307 22.76 -0.43 9.21
N MET A 308 23.09 -0.85 7.99
CA MET A 308 22.33 -1.85 7.25
C MET A 308 22.49 -3.25 7.88
N ILE A 309 23.72 -3.59 8.31
CA ILE A 309 24.00 -4.85 9.02
C ILE A 309 23.32 -4.83 10.39
N ALA A 310 23.41 -3.72 11.13
CA ALA A 310 22.75 -3.57 12.41
C ALA A 310 21.22 -3.75 12.29
N ALA A 311 20.59 -3.11 11.29
CA ALA A 311 19.17 -3.28 11.01
C ALA A 311 18.80 -4.74 10.69
N TYR A 312 19.62 -5.42 9.89
CA TYR A 312 19.41 -6.84 9.58
C TYR A 312 19.45 -7.71 10.83
N LEU A 313 20.45 -7.52 11.71
CA LEU A 313 20.59 -8.28 12.96
C LEU A 313 19.45 -8.03 13.95
N LEU A 314 18.86 -6.83 13.93
CA LEU A 314 17.72 -6.47 14.76
C LEU A 314 16.37 -6.96 14.20
N GLY A 315 16.35 -7.57 13.01
CA GLY A 315 15.13 -8.10 12.39
C GLY A 315 14.23 -7.02 11.78
N GLU A 316 14.80 -5.87 11.41
CA GLU A 316 14.06 -4.80 10.74
C GLU A 316 13.54 -5.25 9.37
N LYS A 317 12.29 -4.91 9.04
CA LYS A 317 11.68 -5.26 7.74
C LYS A 317 12.29 -4.48 6.57
N SER A 318 12.70 -3.23 6.81
CA SER A 318 13.32 -2.36 5.81
C SER A 318 14.73 -2.02 6.24
N LEU A 319 15.69 -2.28 5.35
CA LEU A 319 17.12 -2.08 5.61
C LEU A 319 17.67 -0.80 4.98
N GLY A 320 16.88 -0.04 4.23
CA GLY A 320 17.36 1.17 3.54
C GLY A 320 17.48 2.37 4.49
N LEU A 321 18.52 3.19 4.31
CA LEU A 321 18.83 4.31 5.21
C LEU A 321 17.66 5.28 5.41
N LYS A 322 16.90 5.61 4.35
CA LYS A 322 15.73 6.50 4.44
C LYS A 322 14.66 5.95 5.39
N ALA A 323 14.39 4.64 5.30
CA ALA A 323 13.41 3.99 6.17
C ALA A 323 13.92 3.90 7.62
N LEU A 324 15.22 3.62 7.80
CA LEU A 324 15.84 3.54 9.12
C LEU A 324 15.92 4.92 9.81
N ALA A 325 16.28 5.99 9.09
CA ALA A 325 16.28 7.35 9.62
C ALA A 325 14.89 7.75 10.11
N PHE A 326 13.85 7.38 9.34
CA PHE A 326 12.47 7.67 9.72
C PHE A 326 12.02 6.83 10.92
N SER A 327 12.22 5.51 10.90
CA SER A 327 11.72 4.61 11.95
C SER A 327 12.46 4.75 13.27
N LYS A 328 13.78 5.04 13.24
CA LYS A 328 14.61 5.09 14.44
C LYS A 328 14.79 6.50 14.99
N LEU A 329 14.74 7.52 14.14
CA LEU A 329 15.04 8.90 14.53
C LEU A 329 13.89 9.87 14.26
N GLY A 330 12.83 9.43 13.57
CA GLY A 330 11.73 10.31 13.15
C GLY A 330 12.14 11.35 12.09
N ILE A 331 13.28 11.13 11.42
CA ILE A 331 13.84 12.06 10.42
C ILE A 331 13.49 11.56 9.02
N GLU A 332 12.91 12.44 8.21
CA GLU A 332 12.67 12.18 6.79
C GLU A 332 13.85 12.69 5.96
N MET A 333 14.52 11.79 5.25
CA MET A 333 15.64 12.15 4.35
C MET A 333 15.08 12.68 3.02
N THR A 334 15.41 13.92 2.68
CA THR A 334 15.10 14.46 1.35
C THR A 334 15.92 13.76 0.25
N PRO A 335 15.40 13.65 -0.99
CA PRO A 335 16.15 13.14 -2.13
C PRO A 335 17.35 14.00 -2.49
#